data_AF-A0A2U9T2N2-F1
#
_entry.id   AF-A0A2U9T2N2-F1
#
_cell.length_a   1.000
_cell.length_b   1.000
_cell.length_c   1.000
_cell.angle_alpha   90.00
_cell.angle_beta   90.00
_cell.angle_gamma   90.00
#
_symmetry.space_group_name_H-M   'P 1'
#
loop_
_entity.id
_entity.type
_entity.pdbx_description
1 polymer ?
#
loop_
_entity_poly.entity_id
_entity_poly.type
_entity_poly.pdbx_seq_one_letter_code
_entity_poly.pdbx_strand_id
1 'polypeptide(L)' 'MSHGTYRTDPDDPSDAAALDTQALVALARDAGMLVILDGQIGRERYESVTGSIATLARIAKALQSSVFKAA' A
#
# COMPACT_ATOMS: atom_id res chain seq x y z
N MET A 1 -2.79 -42.68 3.54
CA MET A 1 -1.61 -41.79 3.53
C MET A 1 -1.50 -41.23 2.12
N SER A 2 -2.23 -40.15 1.82
CA SER A 2 -2.27 -39.56 0.47
C SER A 2 -1.46 -38.27 0.48
N HIS A 3 -0.39 -38.24 -0.31
CA HIS A 3 0.41 -37.04 -0.55
C HIS A 3 -0.44 -36.05 -1.37
N GLY A 4 -0.97 -35.02 -0.70
CA GLY A 4 -1.55 -33.88 -1.38
C GLY A 4 -0.44 -33.10 -2.08
N THR A 5 -0.36 -33.24 -3.39
CA THR A 5 0.41 -32.33 -4.23
C THR A 5 -0.21 -30.94 -4.11
N TYR A 6 0.48 -30.03 -3.41
CA TYR A 6 0.12 -28.61 -3.37
C TYR A 6 0.31 -28.07 -4.79
N ARG A 7 -0.79 -28.01 -5.54
CA ARG A 7 -0.87 -27.24 -6.78
C ARG A 7 -0.70 -25.80 -6.31
N THR A 8 0.43 -25.18 -6.66
CA THR A 8 0.62 -23.75 -6.51
C THR A 8 -0.51 -23.08 -7.31
N ASP A 9 -1.54 -22.64 -6.61
CA ASP A 9 -2.63 -21.89 -7.23
C ASP A 9 -2.08 -20.56 -7.74
N PRO A 10 -2.47 -20.13 -8.96
CA PRO A 10 -2.07 -18.87 -9.58
C PRO A 10 -2.78 -17.65 -8.98
N ASP A 11 -3.48 -17.80 -7.85
CA ASP A 11 -3.96 -16.69 -7.02
C ASP A 11 -2.79 -16.08 -6.22
N ASP A 12 -1.69 -15.79 -6.93
CA ASP A 12 -0.71 -14.81 -6.47
C ASP A 12 -1.42 -13.45 -6.55
N PRO A 13 -1.66 -12.73 -5.44
CA PRO A 13 -2.27 -11.40 -5.48
C PRO A 13 -1.30 -10.34 -6.03
N SER A 14 -0.34 -10.74 -6.86
CA SER A 14 0.63 -9.90 -7.55
C SER A 14 0.06 -9.47 -8.90
N ASP A 15 -0.37 -8.21 -9.00
CA ASP A 15 0.09 -7.26 -10.04
C ASP A 15 -0.94 -6.22 -10.52
N ALA A 16 -2.26 -6.43 -10.37
CA ALA A 16 -3.22 -5.53 -11.02
C ALA A 16 -3.94 -4.53 -10.09
N ALA A 17 -4.08 -4.81 -8.79
CA ALA A 17 -4.92 -4.01 -7.89
C ALA A 17 -4.24 -3.58 -6.59
N ALA A 18 -3.00 -4.01 -6.36
CA ALA A 18 -2.14 -3.33 -5.42
C ALA A 18 -1.74 -2.00 -6.07
N LEU A 19 -2.49 -0.92 -5.80
CA LEU A 19 -1.83 0.37 -5.68
C LEU A 19 -0.56 0.09 -4.90
N ASP A 20 0.60 0.27 -5.54
CA ASP A 20 1.89 -0.08 -4.94
C ASP A 20 1.90 0.56 -3.56
N THR A 21 1.66 -0.27 -2.54
CA THR A 21 1.30 0.23 -1.22
C THR A 21 2.53 0.93 -0.64
N GLN A 22 3.71 0.50 -1.08
CA GLN A 22 4.97 1.14 -0.83
C GLN A 22 5.05 2.53 -1.48
N ALA A 23 4.57 2.70 -2.72
CA ALA A 23 4.49 4.02 -3.36
C ALA A 23 3.49 4.96 -2.65
N LEU A 24 2.36 4.43 -2.18
CA LEU A 24 1.39 5.20 -1.40
C LEU A 24 1.98 5.66 -0.05
N VAL A 25 2.72 4.77 0.62
CA VAL A 25 3.41 5.07 1.87
C VAL A 25 4.54 6.07 1.67
N ALA A 26 5.30 5.96 0.58
CA ALA A 26 6.32 6.94 0.21
C ALA A 26 5.69 8.32 -0.01
N LEU A 27 4.56 8.39 -0.72
CA LEU A 27 3.82 9.63 -0.93
C LEU A 27 3.34 10.25 0.40
N ALA A 28 2.90 9.44 1.36
CA ALA A 28 2.51 9.90 2.67
C ALA A 28 3.70 10.52 3.43
N ARG A 29 4.86 9.86 3.38
CA ARG A 29 6.10 10.35 4.01
C ARG A 29 6.54 11.68 3.39
N ASP A 30 6.51 11.78 2.06
CA ASP A 30 6.87 13.00 1.33
C ASP A 30 5.91 14.17 1.65
N ALA A 31 4.62 13.88 1.86
CA ALA A 31 3.64 14.87 2.29
C ALA A 31 3.83 15.35 3.75
N GLY A 32 4.71 14.69 4.51
CA GLY A 32 4.99 14.96 5.92
C GLY A 32 4.07 14.23 6.90
N MET A 33 3.44 13.13 6.46
CA MET A 33 2.70 12.24 7.36
C MET A 33 3.67 11.35 8.12
N LEU A 34 3.35 11.07 9.39
CA LEU A 34 4.03 10.09 10.20
C LEU A 34 3.46 8.71 9.87
N VAL A 35 4.32 7.80 9.41
CA VAL A 35 3.97 6.40 9.17
C VAL A 35 4.57 5.56 10.30
N ILE A 36 3.70 4.98 11.13
CA ILE A 36 4.02 4.16 12.29
C ILE A 36 3.47 2.75 12.05
N LEU A 37 4.11 1.77 12.66
CA LEU A 37 3.78 0.35 12.62
C LEU A 37 4.11 -0.30 11.28
N ASP A 38 4.77 -1.44 11.45
CA ASP A 38 4.99 -2.44 10.46
C ASP A 38 4.51 -3.76 11.08
N GLY A 39 3.19 -3.87 11.23
CA GLY A 39 2.55 -5.03 11.83
C GLY A 39 2.16 -6.01 10.73
N GLN A 40 2.42 -7.30 10.91
CA GLN A 40 1.93 -8.32 10.00
C GLN A 40 0.95 -9.24 10.73
N ILE A 41 -0.26 -9.37 10.19
CA ILE A 41 -1.26 -10.33 10.67
C ILE A 41 -1.54 -11.29 9.51
N GLY A 42 -1.16 -12.56 9.70
CA GLY A 42 -1.19 -13.53 8.59
C GLY A 42 -0.25 -13.11 7.46
N ARG A 43 -0.79 -12.94 6.25
CA ARG A 43 -0.05 -12.46 5.07
C ARG A 43 -0.18 -10.96 4.83
N GLU A 44 -1.00 -10.27 5.60
CA GLU A 44 -1.31 -8.85 5.40
C GLU A 44 -0.42 -7.96 6.26
N ARG A 45 0.13 -6.92 5.65
CA ARG A 45 0.98 -5.92 6.28
C ARG A 45 0.15 -4.67 6.57
N TYR A 46 0.26 -4.18 7.79
CA TYR A 46 -0.49 -3.05 8.31
C TYR A 46 0.46 -1.91 8.64
N GLU A 47 0.17 -0.74 8.08
CA GLU A 47 0.86 0.51 8.36
C GLU A 47 -0.16 1.56 8.81
N SER A 48 0.17 2.29 9.87
CA SER A 48 -0.65 3.39 10.38
C SER A 48 -0.09 4.72 9.92
N VAL A 49 -0.88 5.49 9.18
CA VAL A 49 -0.49 6.81 8.68
C VAL A 49 -1.26 7.89 9.45
N THR A 50 -0.54 8.78 10.14
CA THR A 50 -1.13 9.84 10.97
C THR A 50 -0.45 11.19 10.72
N GLY A 51 -1.17 12.29 10.92
CA GLY A 51 -0.67 13.63 10.66
C GLY A 51 -1.74 14.71 10.79
N SER A 52 -1.35 15.95 10.54
CA SER A 52 -2.27 17.09 10.51
C SER A 52 -3.24 17.04 9.31
N ILE A 53 -4.33 17.82 9.36
CA ILE A 53 -5.20 17.99 8.19
C ILE A 53 -4.44 18.67 7.03
N ALA A 54 -3.49 19.56 7.31
CA ALA A 54 -2.68 20.21 6.29
C ALA A 54 -1.79 19.21 5.52
N THR A 55 -1.19 18.23 6.21
CA THR A 55 -0.40 17.17 5.60
C THR A 55 -1.28 16.20 4.80
N LEU A 56 -2.49 15.90 5.28
CA LEU A 56 -3.49 15.13 4.53
C LEU A 56 -3.91 15.83 3.24
N ALA A 57 -4.15 17.15 3.27
CA ALA A 57 -4.48 17.90 2.07
C ALA A 57 -3.35 17.83 1.00
N ARG A 58 -2.09 17.82 1.44
CA ARG A 58 -0.94 17.64 0.53
C ARG A 58 -0.92 16.25 -0.11
N ILE A 59 -1.24 15.19 0.64
CA ILE A 59 -1.32 13.83 0.07
C ILE A 59 -2.38 13.75 -1.03
N ALA A 60 -3.56 14.35 -0.80
CA ALA A 60 -4.67 14.31 -1.75
C ALA A 60 -4.29 15.03 -3.06
N LYS A 61 -3.62 16.17 -2.96
CA LYS A 61 -3.10 16.89 -4.14
C LYS A 61 -2.05 16.09 -4.90
N ALA A 62 -1.15 15.42 -4.18
CA ALA A 62 -0.11 14.60 -4.79
C ALA A 62 -0.71 13.39 -5.51
N LEU A 63 -1.70 12.71 -4.92
CA LEU A 63 -2.44 11.62 -5.56
C LEU A 63 -3.14 12.06 -6.86
N GLN A 64 -3.85 13.19 -6.84
CA GLN A 64 -4.49 13.72 -8.04
C GLN A 64 -3.48 14.00 -9.16
N SER A 65 -2.30 14.51 -8.81
CA SER A 65 -1.23 14.80 -9.76
C SER A 65 -0.60 13.51 -10.33
N SER A 66 -0.49 12.46 -9.52
CA SER A 66 0.04 11.16 -9.94
C SER A 66 -0.93 10.42 -10.86
N VAL A 67 -2.23 10.47 -10.60
CA VAL A 67 -3.26 9.86 -11.47
C VAL A 67 -3.29 10.54 -12.83
N PHE A 68 -3.11 11.86 -12.87
CA PHE A 68 -3.06 12.63 -14.12
C PHE A 68 -1.79 12.39 -14.95
N LYS A 69 -0.72 11.86 -14.34
CA LYS A 69 0.54 11.52 -15.03
C LYS A 69 0.49 10.12 -15.66
N ALA A 70 -0.42 9.26 -15.22
CA ALA A 70 -0.58 7.89 -15.69
C ALA A 70 -1.65 7.73 -16.79
N ALA A 71 -2.34 8.81 -17.17
CA ALA A 71 -3.37 8.86 -18.21
C ALA A 71 -2.84 9.57 -19.46
#